data_AF-A0A3S4ZSP5-F1
#
_entry.id   AF-A0A3S4ZSP5-F1
#
_cell.length_a   1.000
_cell.length_b   1.000
_cell.length_c   1.000
_cell.angle_alpha   90.00
_cell.angle_beta   90.00
_cell.angle_gamma   90.00
#
_symmetry.space_group_name_H-M   'P 1'
#
loop_
_entity.id
_entity.type
_entity.pdbx_description
1 polymer ?
#
loop_
_entity_poly.entity_id
_entity_poly.type
_entity_poly.pdbx_seq_one_letter_code
_entity_poly.pdbx_strand_id
1 'polypeptide(L)'
;MRLQANPKPLRLTGTGLPASLWLLSPSHNLEQFLANGLPSLDEFEAKFTRLRNVSIRLGQISDNYIVGPLEVNTSKFKLAAKQLLGEHEMVFVRKCTELYVIQVVPIAATIDEFERVLSRTLGNLDDLAFAMEALHSFYRNEVNLDLEIAQAEEAAVKCKPMSISNWRVFWKATMFLIPPPTLVSTDATKAILYLLTVTRSADDVGVR
;
A
#
# COMPACT_ATOMS: atom_id res chain seq x y z
N MET A 1 -43.78 -31.10 7.58
CA MET A 1 -42.35 -30.76 7.63
C MET A 1 -42.20 -29.25 7.52
N ARG A 2 -41.79 -28.59 8.61
CA ARG A 2 -41.51 -27.15 8.67
C ARG A 2 -40.09 -26.91 8.16
N LEU A 3 -39.93 -26.03 7.18
CA LEU A 3 -38.74 -25.20 7.04
C LEU A 3 -39.21 -23.79 6.66
N GLN A 4 -39.55 -22.99 7.68
CA GLN A 4 -39.59 -21.54 7.56
C GLN A 4 -38.14 -21.06 7.44
N ALA A 5 -37.59 -21.04 6.22
CA ALA A 5 -36.50 -20.13 5.91
C ALA A 5 -37.17 -18.85 5.44
N ASN A 6 -37.29 -17.85 6.33
CA ASN A 6 -37.72 -16.50 5.98
C ASN A 6 -36.62 -15.92 5.04
N PRO A 7 -36.84 -15.84 3.72
CA PRO A 7 -35.86 -15.21 2.86
C PRO A 7 -36.11 -13.72 2.99
N LYS A 8 -35.23 -13.04 3.72
CA LYS A 8 -35.19 -11.57 3.78
C LYS A 8 -35.29 -11.08 2.32
N PRO A 9 -36.34 -10.31 1.95
CA PRO A 9 -36.58 -9.98 0.56
C PRO A 9 -35.34 -9.26 0.01
N LEU A 10 -34.86 -9.74 -1.14
CA LEU A 10 -33.81 -9.08 -1.92
C LEU A 10 -34.30 -7.68 -2.30
N ARG A 11 -34.04 -6.70 -1.43
CA ARG A 11 -34.10 -5.29 -1.84
C ARG A 11 -32.91 -5.08 -2.76
N LEU A 12 -33.13 -5.20 -4.07
CA LEU A 12 -32.14 -4.83 -5.09
C LEU A 12 -31.75 -3.33 -4.98
N THR A 13 -32.61 -2.51 -4.37
CA THR A 13 -32.33 -1.12 -3.98
C THR A 13 -31.62 -0.97 -2.62
N GLY A 14 -31.40 -2.07 -1.90
CA GLY A 14 -30.94 -2.11 -0.51
C GLY A 14 -29.72 -3.00 -0.27
N THR A 15 -28.97 -3.39 -1.31
CA THR A 15 -27.70 -4.10 -1.12
C THR A 15 -26.67 -3.25 -0.37
N GLY A 16 -26.92 -1.93 -0.22
CA GLY A 16 -26.02 -0.97 0.42
C GLY A 16 -24.67 -0.85 -0.30
N LEU A 17 -24.50 -1.55 -1.41
CA LEU A 17 -23.31 -1.51 -2.25
C LEU A 17 -23.36 -0.18 -3.01
N PRO A 18 -22.30 0.63 -2.95
CA PRO A 18 -22.28 1.91 -3.61
C PRO A 18 -22.39 1.71 -5.12
N ALA A 19 -23.48 2.19 -5.73
CA ALA A 19 -23.70 2.10 -7.18
C ALA A 19 -22.54 2.71 -7.98
N SER A 20 -21.89 3.73 -7.42
CA SER A 20 -20.72 4.39 -8.01
C SER A 20 -19.52 3.45 -8.25
N LEU A 21 -19.37 2.36 -7.48
CA LEU A 21 -18.26 1.43 -7.68
C LEU A 21 -18.43 0.59 -8.97
N TRP A 22 -19.67 0.34 -9.38
CA TRP A 22 -19.97 -0.50 -10.54
C TRP A 22 -20.07 0.30 -11.84
N LEU A 23 -20.30 1.61 -11.75
CA LEU A 23 -20.43 2.51 -12.90
C LEU A 23 -19.10 3.18 -13.28
N LEU A 24 -18.21 3.44 -12.31
CA LEU A 24 -16.94 4.11 -12.57
C LEU A 24 -15.84 3.08 -12.85
N SER A 25 -15.00 3.35 -13.86
CA SER A 25 -13.78 2.58 -14.06
C SER A 25 -12.81 2.76 -12.88
N PRO A 26 -11.93 1.78 -12.62
CA PRO A 26 -10.91 1.90 -11.58
C PRO A 26 -10.07 3.18 -11.64
N SER A 27 -9.63 3.56 -12.84
CA SER A 27 -8.86 4.79 -13.06
C SER A 27 -9.68 6.05 -12.79
N HIS A 28 -10.92 6.10 -13.25
CA HIS A 28 -11.76 7.29 -13.07
C HIS A 28 -12.17 7.50 -11.61
N ASN A 29 -12.39 6.42 -10.85
CA ASN A 29 -12.62 6.48 -9.40
C ASN A 29 -11.38 7.00 -8.66
N LEU A 30 -10.17 6.67 -9.13
CA LEU A 30 -8.94 7.24 -8.59
C LEU A 30 -8.81 8.73 -8.93
N GLU A 31 -9.04 9.12 -10.19
CA GLU A 31 -9.00 10.53 -10.60
C GLU A 31 -9.96 11.39 -9.79
N GLN A 32 -11.20 10.93 -9.58
CA GLN A 32 -12.17 11.64 -8.76
C GLN A 32 -11.72 11.76 -7.29
N PHE A 33 -11.03 10.76 -6.77
CA PHE A 33 -10.46 10.80 -5.43
C PHE A 33 -9.32 11.83 -5.33
N LEU A 34 -8.48 11.91 -6.35
CA LEU A 34 -7.36 12.87 -6.43
C LEU A 34 -7.80 14.29 -6.78
N ALA A 35 -9.01 14.48 -7.34
CA ALA A 35 -9.52 15.79 -7.72
C ALA A 35 -9.71 16.74 -6.54
N ASN A 36 -9.87 16.21 -5.32
CA ASN A 36 -10.06 16.99 -4.10
C ASN A 36 -8.75 17.50 -3.46
N GLY A 37 -7.59 17.16 -4.05
CA GLY A 37 -6.26 17.54 -3.54
C GLY A 37 -5.34 16.34 -3.36
N LEU A 38 -4.19 16.56 -2.72
CA LEU A 38 -3.29 15.48 -2.28
C LEU A 38 -3.96 14.72 -1.13
N PRO A 39 -4.40 13.48 -1.33
CA PRO A 39 -5.08 12.74 -0.28
C PRO A 39 -4.11 12.35 0.82
N SER A 40 -4.56 12.42 2.07
CA SER A 40 -3.78 11.99 3.23
C SER A 40 -3.77 10.47 3.38
N LEU A 41 -2.82 9.95 4.17
CA LEU A 41 -2.73 8.51 4.44
C LEU A 41 -4.01 7.96 5.11
N ASP A 42 -4.64 8.75 5.98
CA ASP A 42 -5.89 8.39 6.64
C ASP A 42 -7.07 8.32 5.64
N GLU A 43 -7.08 9.16 4.61
CA GLU A 43 -8.10 9.10 3.56
C GLU A 43 -7.93 7.85 2.70
N PHE A 44 -6.69 7.45 2.41
CA PHE A 44 -6.41 6.16 1.78
C PHE A 44 -6.88 5.00 2.65
N GLU A 45 -6.58 5.02 3.96
CA GLU A 45 -7.04 4.00 4.91
C GLU A 45 -8.57 3.90 4.97
N ALA A 46 -9.26 5.05 5.02
CA ALA A 46 -10.72 5.11 4.99
C ALA A 46 -11.27 4.54 3.67
N LYS A 47 -10.62 4.83 2.53
CA LYS A 47 -10.99 4.27 1.23
C LYS A 47 -10.80 2.75 1.18
N PHE A 48 -9.67 2.23 1.64
CA PHE A 48 -9.42 0.78 1.72
C PHE A 48 -10.41 0.08 2.64
N THR A 49 -10.72 0.68 3.80
CA THR A 49 -11.73 0.17 4.73
C THR A 49 -13.11 0.12 4.08
N ARG A 50 -13.47 1.14 3.31
CA ARG A 50 -14.73 1.15 2.54
C ARG A 50 -14.78 0.05 1.49
N LEU A 51 -13.69 -0.17 0.74
CA LEU A 51 -13.59 -1.25 -0.25
C LEU A 51 -13.67 -2.63 0.44
N ARG A 52 -13.01 -2.82 1.58
CA ARG A 52 -13.12 -4.02 2.40
C ARG A 52 -14.55 -4.29 2.85
N ASN A 53 -15.25 -3.27 3.35
CA ASN A 53 -16.65 -3.41 3.76
C ASN A 53 -17.57 -3.78 2.60
N VAL A 54 -17.26 -3.33 1.38
CA VAL A 54 -17.94 -3.79 0.16
C VAL A 54 -17.64 -5.28 -0.10
N SER A 55 -16.38 -5.70 0.01
CA SER A 55 -15.97 -7.10 -0.16
C SER A 55 -16.68 -8.05 0.80
N ILE A 56 -16.71 -7.69 2.09
CA ILE A 56 -17.38 -8.48 3.14
C ILE A 56 -18.87 -8.63 2.83
N ARG A 57 -19.55 -7.52 2.49
CA ARG A 57 -20.98 -7.55 2.14
C ARG A 57 -21.26 -8.39 0.91
N LEU A 58 -20.40 -8.33 -0.11
CA LEU A 58 -20.50 -9.17 -1.29
C LEU A 58 -20.37 -10.67 -0.95
N GLY A 59 -19.53 -11.01 0.02
CA GLY A 59 -19.40 -12.37 0.55
C GLY A 59 -20.64 -12.86 1.30
N GLN A 60 -21.42 -11.97 1.93
CA GLN A 60 -22.63 -12.31 2.68
C GLN A 60 -23.86 -12.59 1.80
N ILE A 61 -23.84 -12.16 0.53
CA ILE A 61 -24.90 -12.47 -0.42
C ILE A 61 -24.96 -14.00 -0.60
N SER A 62 -26.14 -14.62 -0.66
CA SER A 62 -26.28 -16.06 -0.95
C SER A 62 -26.05 -16.37 -2.42
N ASP A 63 -25.45 -17.51 -2.78
CA ASP A 63 -25.18 -17.84 -4.19
C ASP A 63 -26.45 -18.10 -4.99
N ASN A 64 -27.46 -18.72 -4.39
CA ASN A 64 -28.72 -19.03 -5.05
C ASN A 64 -29.88 -18.44 -4.25
N TYR A 65 -30.81 -17.80 -4.96
CA TYR A 65 -32.08 -17.32 -4.41
C TYR A 65 -33.23 -17.97 -5.16
N ILE A 66 -34.18 -18.53 -4.42
CA ILE A 66 -35.42 -19.08 -4.97
C ILE A 66 -36.50 -18.01 -4.77
N VAL A 67 -37.03 -17.47 -5.87
CA VAL A 67 -38.05 -16.43 -5.88
C VAL A 67 -39.27 -16.97 -6.64
N GLY A 68 -40.16 -17.64 -5.91
CA GLY A 68 -41.32 -18.31 -6.52
C GLY A 68 -40.86 -19.43 -7.47
N PRO A 69 -41.29 -19.46 -8.74
CA PRO A 69 -40.84 -20.45 -9.73
C PRO A 69 -39.47 -20.11 -10.36
N LEU A 70 -38.82 -19.02 -9.96
CA LEU A 70 -37.54 -18.57 -10.54
C LEU A 70 -36.37 -18.90 -9.59
N GLU A 71 -35.29 -19.44 -10.15
CA GLU A 71 -33.99 -19.56 -9.47
C GLU A 71 -33.03 -18.49 -9.99
N VAL A 72 -32.51 -17.65 -9.09
CA VAL A 72 -31.53 -16.62 -9.39
C VAL A 72 -30.17 -17.05 -8.84
N ASN A 73 -29.24 -17.33 -9.75
CA ASN A 73 -27.86 -17.67 -9.41
C ASN A 73 -26.97 -16.43 -9.48
N THR A 74 -26.38 -16.05 -8.36
CA THR A 74 -25.52 -14.87 -8.21
C THR A 74 -24.03 -15.21 -8.15
N SER A 75 -23.63 -16.49 -8.28
CA SER A 75 -22.23 -16.91 -8.20
C SER A 75 -21.32 -16.20 -9.20
N LYS A 76 -21.75 -16.12 -10.48
CA LYS A 76 -21.02 -15.42 -11.55
C LYS A 76 -20.91 -13.92 -11.27
N PHE A 77 -21.99 -13.33 -10.77
CA PHE A 77 -22.00 -11.91 -10.39
C PHE A 77 -21.01 -11.63 -9.27
N LYS A 78 -20.99 -12.44 -8.21
CA LYS A 78 -20.04 -12.28 -7.11
C LYS A 78 -18.59 -12.38 -7.59
N LEU A 79 -18.30 -13.32 -8.49
CA LEU A 79 -16.95 -13.49 -9.01
C LEU A 79 -16.51 -12.25 -9.81
N ALA A 80 -17.32 -11.78 -10.74
CA ALA A 80 -17.05 -10.57 -11.50
C ALA A 80 -16.93 -9.34 -10.58
N ALA A 81 -17.80 -9.24 -9.59
CA ALA A 81 -17.81 -8.15 -8.62
C ALA A 81 -16.56 -8.14 -7.73
N LYS A 82 -16.06 -9.31 -7.31
CA LYS A 82 -14.79 -9.43 -6.58
C LYS A 82 -13.60 -9.04 -7.45
N GLN A 83 -13.60 -9.45 -8.72
CA GLN A 83 -12.53 -9.08 -9.65
C GLN A 83 -12.44 -7.57 -9.82
N LEU A 84 -13.57 -6.90 -10.12
CA LEU A 84 -13.59 -5.45 -10.28
C LEU A 84 -13.18 -4.73 -8.98
N LEU A 85 -13.62 -5.24 -7.82
CA LEU A 85 -13.20 -4.69 -6.54
C LEU A 85 -11.68 -4.80 -6.32
N GLY A 86 -11.09 -5.94 -6.70
CA GLY A 86 -9.63 -6.12 -6.68
C GLY A 86 -8.90 -5.17 -7.63
N GLU A 87 -9.46 -4.91 -8.81
CA GLU A 87 -8.91 -3.92 -9.76
C GLU A 87 -8.94 -2.50 -9.18
N HIS A 88 -10.03 -2.11 -8.51
CA HIS A 88 -10.08 -0.84 -7.77
C HIS A 88 -9.02 -0.78 -6.68
N GLU A 89 -8.95 -1.79 -5.82
CA GLU A 89 -7.95 -1.85 -4.74
C GLU A 89 -6.53 -1.71 -5.28
N MET A 90 -6.17 -2.43 -6.35
CA MET A 90 -4.84 -2.36 -6.95
C MET A 90 -4.47 -0.96 -7.44
N VAL A 91 -5.41 -0.24 -8.07
CA VAL A 91 -5.16 1.11 -8.57
C VAL A 91 -4.90 2.08 -7.41
N PHE A 92 -5.67 1.98 -6.31
CA PHE A 92 -5.45 2.81 -5.11
C PHE A 92 -4.14 2.46 -4.40
N VAL A 93 -3.81 1.17 -4.26
CA VAL A 93 -2.54 0.71 -3.69
C VAL A 93 -1.37 1.27 -4.47
N ARG A 94 -1.40 1.12 -5.80
CA ARG A 94 -0.32 1.62 -6.67
C ARG A 94 -0.10 3.11 -6.45
N LYS A 95 -1.18 3.90 -6.37
CA LYS A 95 -1.06 5.35 -6.18
C LYS A 95 -0.55 5.71 -4.79
N CYS A 96 -0.98 5.03 -3.73
CA CYS A 96 -0.43 5.26 -2.41
C CYS A 96 1.07 4.92 -2.34
N THR A 97 1.49 3.79 -2.92
CA THR A 97 2.91 3.41 -3.00
C THR A 97 3.74 4.47 -3.72
N GLU A 98 3.23 5.01 -4.82
CA GLU A 98 3.90 6.08 -5.58
C GLU A 98 4.06 7.36 -4.74
N LEU A 99 3.04 7.72 -3.97
CA LEU A 99 3.04 8.96 -3.21
C LEU A 99 3.89 8.92 -1.94
N TYR A 100 3.98 7.77 -1.28
CA TYR A 100 4.62 7.68 0.04
C TYR A 100 5.84 6.77 0.07
N VAL A 101 5.78 5.60 -0.57
CA VAL A 101 6.86 4.60 -0.46
C VAL A 101 8.01 4.92 -1.41
N ILE A 102 7.70 5.38 -2.63
CA ILE A 102 8.73 5.75 -3.62
C ILE A 102 9.51 7.00 -3.19
N GLN A 103 8.94 7.87 -2.35
CA GLN A 103 9.61 9.08 -1.85
C GLN A 103 10.83 8.77 -0.98
N VAL A 104 10.98 7.56 -0.47
CA VAL A 104 12.17 7.15 0.31
C VAL A 104 13.40 6.95 -0.57
N VAL A 105 13.24 6.69 -1.87
CA VAL A 105 14.36 6.46 -2.80
C VAL A 105 15.30 7.67 -2.89
N PRO A 106 14.83 8.92 -3.12
CA PRO A 106 15.72 10.07 -3.11
C PRO A 106 16.34 10.33 -1.72
N ILE A 107 15.63 10.05 -0.62
CA ILE A 107 16.17 10.16 0.74
C ILE A 107 17.37 9.23 0.92
N ALA A 108 17.25 7.97 0.53
CA ALA A 108 18.36 7.02 0.58
C ALA A 108 19.58 7.51 -0.22
N ALA A 109 19.36 8.06 -1.41
CA ALA A 109 20.44 8.63 -2.23
C ALA A 109 21.12 9.83 -1.55
N THR A 110 20.37 10.67 -0.82
CA THR A 110 20.97 11.77 -0.04
C THR A 110 21.81 11.26 1.12
N ILE A 111 21.37 10.22 1.82
CA ILE A 111 22.10 9.58 2.92
C ILE A 111 23.41 8.96 2.40
N ASP A 112 23.35 8.24 1.28
CA ASP A 112 24.54 7.64 0.65
C ASP A 112 25.57 8.70 0.25
N GLU A 113 25.13 9.88 -0.20
CA GLU A 113 26.04 10.98 -0.52
C GLU A 113 26.70 11.56 0.74
N PHE A 114 25.95 11.72 1.84
CA PHE A 114 26.55 12.13 3.12
C PHE A 114 27.57 11.10 3.61
N GLU A 115 27.26 9.81 3.53
CA GLU A 115 28.20 8.75 3.89
C GLU A 115 29.47 8.79 3.04
N ARG A 116 29.34 8.98 1.72
CA ARG A 116 30.47 9.10 0.80
C ARG A 116 31.38 10.28 1.15
N VAL A 117 30.79 11.42 1.52
CA VAL A 117 31.55 12.62 1.90
C VAL A 117 32.25 12.42 3.25
N LEU A 118 31.56 11.86 4.24
CA LEU A 118 32.08 11.68 5.60
C LEU A 118 33.09 10.54 5.73
N SER A 119 33.02 9.52 4.87
CA SER A 119 33.94 8.38 4.84
C SER A 119 35.27 8.67 4.13
N ARG A 120 35.41 9.83 3.48
CA ARG A 120 36.63 10.24 2.79
C ARG A 120 37.76 10.50 3.78
N THR A 121 38.99 10.11 3.43
CA THR A 121 40.18 10.40 4.23
C THR A 121 40.46 11.91 4.28
N LEU A 122 40.74 12.42 5.48
CA LEU A 122 41.05 13.83 5.71
C LEU A 122 42.54 14.07 5.49
N GLY A 123 42.90 14.77 4.41
CA GLY A 123 44.28 15.10 4.09
C GLY A 123 44.65 16.53 4.51
N ASN A 124 43.72 17.47 4.33
CA ASN A 124 43.93 18.90 4.56
C ASN A 124 42.88 19.51 5.49
N LEU A 125 43.15 20.71 6.01
CA LEU A 125 42.18 21.47 6.79
C LEU A 125 40.92 21.81 5.98
N ASP A 126 41.05 22.03 4.67
CA ASP A 126 39.93 22.26 3.77
C ASP A 126 39.01 21.04 3.65
N ASP A 127 39.57 19.83 3.72
CA ASP A 127 38.78 18.59 3.71
C ASP A 127 37.98 18.44 5.01
N LEU A 128 38.57 18.85 6.14
CA LEU A 128 37.88 18.90 7.43
C LEU A 128 36.72 19.91 7.40
N ALA A 129 36.95 21.11 6.83
CA ALA A 129 35.91 22.12 6.71
C ALA A 129 34.75 21.64 5.83
N PHE A 130 35.05 20.96 4.72
CA PHE A 130 34.04 20.36 3.84
C PHE A 130 33.25 19.24 4.54
N ALA A 131 33.92 18.34 5.28
CA ALA A 131 33.25 17.28 6.03
C ALA A 131 32.37 17.84 7.16
N MET A 132 32.82 18.89 7.86
CA MET A 132 32.04 19.57 8.89
C MET A 132 30.79 20.26 8.33
N GLU A 133 30.88 20.90 7.16
CA GLU A 133 29.72 21.52 6.51
C GLU A 133 28.69 20.45 6.09
N ALA A 134 29.16 19.33 5.52
CA ALA A 134 28.31 18.21 5.17
C ALA A 134 27.60 17.62 6.40
N LEU A 135 28.33 17.46 7.52
CA LEU A 135 27.77 16.98 8.79
C LEU A 135 26.74 17.95 9.37
N HIS A 136 27.01 19.26 9.32
CA HIS A 136 26.07 20.27 9.79
C HIS A 136 24.80 20.30 8.93
N SER A 137 24.94 20.17 7.60
CA SER A 137 23.82 20.03 6.67
C SER A 137 22.99 18.78 6.96
N PHE A 138 23.64 17.65 7.28
CA PHE A 138 22.96 16.41 7.67
C PHE A 138 22.11 16.62 8.92
N TYR A 139 22.69 17.10 10.03
CA TYR A 139 21.94 17.32 11.28
C TYR A 139 20.78 18.30 11.13
N ARG A 140 20.90 19.29 10.24
CA ARG A 140 19.81 20.22 9.95
C ARG A 140 18.62 19.55 9.26
N ASN A 141 18.87 18.51 8.48
CA ASN A 141 17.86 17.82 7.69
C ASN A 141 17.39 16.50 8.32
N GLU A 142 18.15 15.92 9.25
CA GLU A 142 17.90 14.62 9.91
C GLU A 142 16.45 14.45 10.34
N VAL A 143 15.90 15.41 11.10
CA VAL A 143 14.52 15.35 11.60
C VAL A 143 13.48 15.25 10.47
N ASN A 144 13.71 15.94 9.34
CA ASN A 144 12.80 15.88 8.21
C ASN A 144 12.92 14.54 7.47
N LEU A 145 14.15 14.04 7.29
CA LEU A 145 14.39 12.74 6.66
C LEU A 145 13.75 11.61 7.48
N ASP A 146 13.91 11.64 8.81
CA ASP A 146 13.28 10.67 9.72
C ASP A 146 11.76 10.75 9.67
N LEU A 147 11.18 11.95 9.61
CA LEU A 147 9.74 12.13 9.49
C LEU A 147 9.20 11.54 8.18
N GLU A 148 9.88 11.79 7.06
CA GLU A 148 9.50 11.27 5.75
C GLU A 148 9.62 9.74 5.69
N ILE A 149 10.68 9.17 6.29
CA ILE A 149 10.85 7.72 6.41
C ILE A 149 9.73 7.12 7.27
N ALA A 150 9.42 7.71 8.44
CA ALA A 150 8.35 7.25 9.32
C ALA A 150 6.98 7.25 8.62
N GLN A 151 6.67 8.30 7.84
CA GLN A 151 5.45 8.35 7.04
C GLN A 151 5.40 7.26 5.97
N ALA A 152 6.54 6.98 5.32
CA ALA A 152 6.62 5.94 4.32
C ALA A 152 6.47 4.53 4.92
N GLU A 153 7.01 4.28 6.11
CA GLU A 153 6.82 3.05 6.86
C GLU A 153 5.36 2.82 7.23
N GLU A 154 4.70 3.86 7.76
CA GLU A 154 3.28 3.82 8.09
C GLU A 154 2.44 3.55 6.83
N ALA A 155 2.76 4.23 5.72
CA ALA A 155 2.09 4.00 4.44
C ALA A 155 2.33 2.60 3.90
N ALA A 156 3.53 2.04 4.04
CA ALA A 156 3.84 0.67 3.64
C ALA A 156 3.03 -0.38 4.41
N VAL A 157 2.58 -0.07 5.63
CA VAL A 157 1.68 -0.92 6.41
C VAL A 157 0.22 -0.69 6.01
N LYS A 158 -0.22 0.57 5.97
CA LYS A 158 -1.62 0.94 5.72
C LYS A 158 -2.08 0.70 4.29
N CYS A 159 -1.21 0.88 3.31
CA CYS A 159 -1.53 0.74 1.89
C CYS A 159 -1.33 -0.69 1.36
N LYS A 160 -1.25 -1.70 2.24
CA LYS A 160 -1.13 -3.08 1.78
C LYS A 160 -2.45 -3.65 1.25
N PRO A 161 -2.52 -4.22 0.03
CA PRO A 161 -3.68 -5.01 -0.37
C PRO A 161 -3.79 -6.26 0.50
N MET A 162 -4.96 -6.43 1.11
CA MET A 162 -5.30 -7.53 2.01
C MET A 162 -5.31 -8.91 1.30
N SER A 163 -5.32 -8.95 -0.04
CA SER A 163 -5.48 -10.18 -0.83
C SER A 163 -4.21 -10.72 -1.50
N ILE A 164 -3.03 -10.10 -1.33
CA ILE A 164 -1.86 -10.49 -2.12
C ILE A 164 -0.85 -11.26 -1.27
N SER A 165 -0.90 -12.58 -1.39
CA SER A 165 0.16 -13.55 -1.04
C SER A 165 1.45 -13.38 -1.85
N ASN A 166 1.60 -12.28 -2.60
CA ASN A 166 2.63 -12.10 -3.60
C ASN A 166 3.32 -10.73 -3.58
N TRP A 167 3.47 -10.15 -2.39
CA TRP A 167 4.37 -9.02 -2.15
C TRP A 167 5.80 -9.31 -2.61
N ARG A 168 6.24 -10.58 -2.59
CA ARG A 168 7.52 -11.01 -3.17
C ARG A 168 7.65 -10.70 -4.66
N VAL A 169 6.57 -10.79 -5.43
CA VAL A 169 6.62 -10.54 -6.89
C VAL A 169 6.55 -9.06 -7.19
N PHE A 170 5.76 -8.31 -6.43
CA PHE A 170 5.74 -6.84 -6.53
C PHE A 170 7.11 -6.27 -6.13
N TRP A 171 7.68 -6.69 -5.00
CA TRP A 171 9.02 -6.29 -4.58
C TRP A 171 10.11 -6.75 -5.54
N LYS A 172 10.09 -7.99 -6.08
CA LYS A 172 11.05 -8.40 -7.12
C LYS A 172 10.98 -7.54 -8.38
N ALA A 173 9.79 -7.06 -8.76
CA ALA A 173 9.61 -6.17 -9.90
C ALA A 173 10.07 -4.74 -9.61
N THR A 174 9.87 -4.23 -8.38
CA THR A 174 10.37 -2.90 -7.98
C THR A 174 11.88 -2.89 -7.74
N MET A 175 12.45 -4.01 -7.26
CA MET A 175 13.89 -4.21 -7.07
C MET A 175 14.66 -4.27 -8.40
N PHE A 176 13.99 -4.51 -9.54
CA PHE A 176 14.59 -4.44 -10.87
C PHE A 176 14.79 -3.00 -11.39
N LEU A 177 14.14 -2.01 -10.75
CA LEU A 177 14.33 -0.57 -11.02
C LEU A 177 15.40 0.06 -10.12
N ILE A 178 15.92 -0.69 -9.14
CA ILE A 178 17.05 -0.28 -8.30
C ILE A 178 18.27 -1.03 -8.84
N PRO A 179 19.31 -0.35 -9.35
CA PRO A 179 20.50 -1.02 -9.85
C PRO A 179 21.13 -1.86 -8.73
N PRO A 180 21.74 -3.03 -9.06
CA PRO A 180 22.32 -3.90 -8.05
C PRO A 180 23.44 -3.15 -7.30
N PRO A 181 23.57 -3.36 -5.98
CA PRO A 181 24.49 -2.60 -5.16
C PRO A 181 25.93 -2.87 -5.57
N THR A 182 26.61 -1.84 -6.08
CA THR A 182 28.06 -1.78 -6.01
C THR A 182 28.42 -1.61 -4.54
N LEU A 183 28.93 -2.69 -3.95
CA LEU A 183 29.69 -2.76 -2.70
C LEU A 183 30.26 -1.39 -2.27
N VAL A 184 29.60 -0.69 -1.36
CA VAL A 184 30.15 0.03 -0.18
C VAL A 184 28.97 0.74 0.49
N SER A 185 28.52 0.18 1.61
CA SER A 185 27.84 0.83 2.75
C SER A 185 26.92 -0.18 3.40
N THR A 186 27.15 -0.44 4.68
CA THR A 186 26.53 -1.55 5.41
C THR A 186 25.44 -1.10 6.38
N ASP A 187 25.04 0.17 6.38
CA ASP A 187 23.99 0.65 7.30
C ASP A 187 22.70 1.12 6.61
N ALA A 188 22.74 1.83 5.49
CA ALA A 188 21.51 2.15 4.73
C ALA A 188 20.87 0.88 4.15
N THR A 189 21.70 -0.03 3.61
CA THR A 189 21.26 -1.36 3.16
C THR A 189 20.73 -2.21 4.31
N LYS A 190 21.27 -2.05 5.53
CA LYS A 190 20.74 -2.70 6.73
C LYS A 190 19.42 -2.08 7.17
N ALA A 191 19.21 -0.77 7.09
CA ALA A 191 17.94 -0.13 7.42
C ALA A 191 16.83 -0.58 6.45
N ILE A 192 17.14 -0.65 5.14
CA ILE A 192 16.25 -1.22 4.13
C ILE A 192 16.01 -2.73 4.42
N LEU A 193 17.05 -3.49 4.78
CA LEU A 193 16.93 -4.89 5.24
C LEU A 193 16.19 -5.05 6.59
N TYR A 194 16.20 -4.04 7.46
CA TYR A 194 15.53 -4.02 8.76
C TYR A 194 14.04 -3.80 8.58
N LEU A 195 13.67 -2.84 7.72
CA LEU A 195 12.28 -2.67 7.27
C LEU A 195 11.76 -3.91 6.51
N LEU A 196 12.64 -4.60 5.79
CA LEU A 196 12.38 -5.90 5.15
C LEU A 196 12.26 -7.09 6.12
N THR A 197 12.84 -7.04 7.32
CA THR A 197 12.80 -8.14 8.31
C THR A 197 11.73 -7.95 9.35
N VAL A 198 11.41 -6.71 9.73
CA VAL A 198 10.23 -6.38 10.56
C VAL A 198 8.94 -6.77 9.84
N THR A 199 8.88 -6.64 8.51
CA THR A 199 7.78 -7.15 7.68
C THR A 199 7.74 -8.68 7.54
N ARG A 200 8.83 -9.39 7.88
CA ARG A 200 8.92 -10.86 7.92
C ARG A 200 8.52 -11.45 9.27
N SER A 201 8.73 -10.71 10.38
CA SER A 201 8.43 -11.19 11.74
C SER A 201 6.96 -11.08 12.14
N ALA A 202 6.15 -10.27 11.46
CA ALA A 202 4.70 -10.16 11.72
C ALA A 202 3.90 -11.35 11.17
N ASP A 203 4.47 -12.14 10.28
CA ASP A 203 3.85 -13.33 9.69
C ASP A 203 4.09 -14.63 10.50
N ASP A 204 4.96 -14.62 11.52
CA ASP A 204 5.40 -15.85 12.22
C ASP A 204 4.86 -16.03 13.65
N VAL A 205 3.89 -15.22 14.08
CA VAL A 205 3.21 -15.37 15.39
C VAL A 205 1.75 -15.87 15.26
N GLY A 206 1.32 -16.22 14.04
CA GLY A 206 -0.06 -16.61 13.74
C GLY A 206 -0.31 -18.08 13.42
N VAL A 207 0.64 -18.99 13.67
CA VAL A 207 0.43 -20.44 13.48
C VAL A 207 0.98 -21.21 14.67
N ARG A 208 0.16 -21.35 15.71
CA ARG A 208 0.06 -22.57 16.54
C ARG A 208 -1.36 -22.72 17.06
#